data_AF-A0A426Y7W0-F1
#
_entry.id   AF-A0A426Y7W0-F1
#
_cell.length_a   1.000
_cell.length_b   1.000
_cell.length_c   1.000
_cell.angle_alpha   90.00
_cell.angle_beta   90.00
_cell.angle_gamma   90.00
#
_symmetry.space_group_name_H-M   'P 1'
#
loop_
_entity.id
_entity.type
_entity.pdbx_description
1 polymer ?
#
loop_
_entity_poly.entity_id
_entity_poly.type
_entity_poly.pdbx_seq_one_letter_code
_entity_poly.pdbx_strand_id
1 'polypeptide(L)'
;MQCGSIGWSGGATLGYAQAVKGSKRVIAFIGDGSFQNSINFLINNGGYTIEVEIHDGPYNVINNWDYTGLVDLSSVRHEEELKEAIETAVGSKQACLCFIEVIVHKDDTSKELPEWGSRVCSASSRPPNPQ
;
A
#
# COMPACT_ATOMS: atom_id res chain seq x y z
N MET A 1 13.75 0.86 -14.69
CA MET A 1 12.63 1.56 -14.03
C MET A 1 12.90 3.05 -14.10
N GLN A 2 11.95 3.88 -14.56
CA GLN A 2 12.19 5.31 -14.80
C GLN A 2 11.85 6.21 -13.61
N CYS A 3 10.93 5.81 -12.71
CA CYS A 3 10.68 6.39 -11.38
C CYS A 3 9.93 5.36 -10.52
N GLY A 4 10.28 5.22 -9.23
CA GLY A 4 9.67 4.24 -8.32
C GLY A 4 9.87 4.61 -6.85
N SER A 5 9.51 5.84 -6.48
CA SER A 5 9.68 6.32 -5.10
C SER A 5 8.54 5.82 -4.20
N ILE A 6 8.89 5.05 -3.18
CA ILE A 6 7.96 4.71 -2.09
C ILE A 6 7.47 6.02 -1.44
N GLY A 7 6.17 6.10 -1.15
CA GLY A 7 5.52 7.30 -0.58
C GLY A 7 5.01 8.33 -1.60
N TRP A 8 5.33 8.20 -2.90
CA TRP A 8 4.81 9.11 -3.94
C TRP A 8 3.27 9.13 -4.00
N SER A 9 2.65 7.96 -3.81
CA SER A 9 1.22 7.77 -3.95
C SER A 9 0.38 8.56 -2.94
N GLY A 10 0.90 8.88 -1.75
CA GLY A 10 0.18 9.70 -0.77
C GLY A 10 -0.05 11.13 -1.26
N GLY A 11 1.03 11.81 -1.66
CA GLY A 11 0.94 13.16 -2.24
C GLY A 11 0.18 13.20 -3.56
N ALA A 12 0.37 12.19 -4.42
CA ALA A 12 -0.31 12.11 -5.71
C ALA A 12 -1.83 11.94 -5.54
N THR A 13 -2.26 11.07 -4.61
CA THR A 13 -3.68 10.87 -4.28
C THR A 13 -4.34 12.15 -3.81
N LEU A 14 -3.68 12.89 -2.90
CA LEU A 14 -4.18 14.15 -2.39
C LEU A 14 -4.34 15.21 -3.50
N GLY A 15 -3.29 15.39 -4.31
CA GLY A 15 -3.33 16.32 -5.43
C GLY A 15 -4.43 15.99 -6.44
N TYR A 16 -4.61 14.71 -6.74
CA TYR A 16 -5.66 14.24 -7.65
C TYR A 16 -7.06 14.45 -7.06
N ALA A 17 -7.28 14.14 -5.78
CA ALA A 17 -8.54 14.37 -5.09
C ALA A 17 -8.95 15.86 -5.10
N GLN A 18 -7.99 16.76 -4.91
CA GLN A 18 -8.21 18.21 -5.01
C GLN A 18 -8.53 18.63 -6.45
N ALA A 19 -7.86 18.05 -7.45
CA ALA A 19 -8.08 18.39 -8.85
C ALA A 19 -9.49 17.99 -9.34
N VAL A 20 -10.01 16.84 -8.91
CA VAL A 20 -11.33 16.36 -9.35
C VAL A 20 -12.50 17.02 -8.60
N LYS A 21 -12.26 17.81 -7.55
CA LYS A 21 -13.26 18.60 -6.80
C LYS A 21 -14.57 17.84 -6.51
N GLY A 22 -14.47 16.56 -6.13
CA GLY A 22 -15.63 15.73 -5.82
C GLY A 22 -16.42 15.18 -7.02
N SER A 23 -16.04 15.49 -8.27
CA SER A 23 -16.64 14.88 -9.47
C SER A 23 -16.36 13.39 -9.61
N LYS A 24 -15.31 12.90 -8.94
CA LYS A 24 -14.92 11.49 -8.87
C LYS A 24 -14.51 11.15 -7.46
N ARG A 25 -14.80 9.92 -7.06
CA ARG A 25 -14.27 9.34 -5.83
C ARG A 25 -12.89 8.75 -6.10
N VAL A 26 -11.89 9.21 -5.34
CA VAL A 26 -10.50 8.73 -5.46
C VAL A 26 -10.28 7.55 -4.52
N ILE A 27 -9.72 6.47 -5.08
CA ILE A 27 -9.35 5.25 -4.36
C ILE A 27 -7.84 5.10 -4.49
N ALA A 28 -7.17 4.82 -3.38
CA ALA A 28 -5.74 4.59 -3.35
C ALA A 28 -5.40 3.30 -2.58
N PHE A 29 -4.45 2.54 -3.13
CA PHE A 29 -3.87 1.35 -2.49
C PHE A 29 -2.42 1.67 -2.17
N ILE A 30 -2.11 1.82 -0.90
CA ILE A 30 -0.84 2.39 -0.46
C ILE A 30 -0.31 1.58 0.72
N GLY A 31 1.01 1.42 0.80
CA GLY A 31 1.67 0.94 2.01
C GLY A 31 1.55 1.98 3.14
N ASP A 32 2.24 1.74 4.24
CA ASP A 32 2.23 2.64 5.39
C ASP A 32 2.78 4.05 5.05
N GLY A 33 1.89 5.05 4.96
CA GLY A 33 2.28 6.49 4.92
C GLY A 33 1.37 7.48 4.16
N SER A 34 0.74 8.41 4.91
CA SER A 34 0.22 9.78 4.58
C SER A 34 -1.06 9.99 3.72
N PHE A 35 -2.21 10.49 4.28
CA PHE A 35 -3.45 10.75 3.48
C PHE A 35 -4.45 11.83 3.97
N GLN A 36 -5.19 12.44 3.01
CA GLN A 36 -6.45 13.20 3.20
C GLN A 36 -7.42 13.01 1.99
N ASN A 37 -8.75 12.99 2.25
CA ASN A 37 -9.90 13.00 1.30
C ASN A 37 -9.95 11.92 0.20
N SER A 38 -9.76 10.64 0.55
CA SER A 38 -9.87 9.47 -0.36
C SER A 38 -10.34 8.21 0.38
N ILE A 39 -10.75 7.14 -0.33
CA ILE A 39 -10.71 5.78 0.25
C ILE A 39 -9.27 5.31 0.13
N ASN A 40 -8.64 5.01 1.26
CA ASN A 40 -7.27 4.51 1.28
C ASN A 40 -7.28 3.08 1.85
N PHE A 41 -6.87 2.13 1.02
CA PHE A 41 -6.55 0.79 1.46
C PHE A 41 -5.09 0.78 1.88
N LEU A 42 -4.86 0.59 3.17
CA LEU A 42 -3.53 0.30 3.70
C LEU A 42 -3.34 -1.19 3.75
N ILE A 43 -2.39 -1.72 2.99
CA ILE A 43 -2.02 -3.13 3.06
C ILE A 43 -0.95 -3.27 4.15
N ASN A 44 -1.37 -3.71 5.33
CA ASN A 44 -0.45 -3.98 6.43
C ASN A 44 -0.01 -5.45 6.41
N ASN A 45 1.18 -5.67 5.87
CA ASN A 45 1.86 -6.97 5.83
C ASN A 45 3.10 -7.03 6.75
N GLY A 46 3.27 -6.02 7.61
CA GLY A 46 4.34 -5.98 8.61
C GLY A 46 5.76 -5.73 8.09
N GLY A 47 5.95 -5.22 6.87
CA GLY A 47 7.29 -4.94 6.34
C GLY A 47 7.33 -4.52 4.87
N TYR A 48 8.54 -4.42 4.33
CA TYR A 48 8.75 -4.18 2.90
C TYR A 48 8.73 -5.50 2.11
N THR A 49 7.54 -6.07 1.91
CA THR A 49 7.40 -7.37 1.21
C THR A 49 8.01 -7.39 -0.19
N ILE A 50 7.95 -6.30 -0.96
CA ILE A 50 8.62 -6.23 -2.28
C ILE A 50 10.14 -6.41 -2.18
N GLU A 51 10.77 -5.83 -1.17
CA GLU A 51 12.22 -5.95 -0.97
C GLU A 51 12.59 -7.33 -0.43
N VAL A 52 11.70 -7.98 0.34
CA VAL A 52 11.88 -9.37 0.78
C VAL A 52 11.96 -10.31 -0.42
N GLU A 53 11.11 -10.11 -1.42
CA GLU A 53 11.08 -10.91 -2.66
C GLU A 53 12.24 -10.59 -3.64
N ILE A 54 12.92 -9.44 -3.47
CA ILE A 54 14.10 -9.08 -4.27
C ILE A 54 15.39 -9.51 -3.54
N HIS A 55 15.56 -9.08 -2.30
CA HIS A 55 16.69 -9.38 -1.44
C HIS A 55 16.31 -9.23 0.04
N ASP A 56 16.10 -10.35 0.72
CA ASP A 56 15.71 -10.33 2.13
C ASP A 56 16.85 -9.87 3.06
N GLY A 57 16.47 -9.19 4.14
CA GLY A 57 17.41 -8.62 5.11
C GLY A 57 16.72 -7.88 6.27
N PRO A 58 17.46 -7.59 7.35
CA PRO A 58 16.90 -6.97 8.56
C PRO A 58 16.34 -5.56 8.33
N TYR A 59 16.74 -4.89 7.24
CA TYR A 59 16.23 -3.57 6.85
C TYR A 59 14.81 -3.61 6.28
N ASN A 60 14.26 -4.81 6.01
CA ASN A 60 12.87 -4.98 5.56
C ASN A 60 11.86 -5.00 6.70
N VAL A 61 12.34 -5.08 7.95
CA VAL A 61 11.51 -5.10 9.16
C VAL A 61 11.26 -3.66 9.59
N ILE A 62 10.00 -3.25 9.52
CA ILE A 62 9.56 -1.92 9.96
C ILE A 62 8.82 -2.02 11.29
N ASN A 63 8.86 -0.95 12.08
CA ASN A 63 8.04 -0.87 13.28
C ASN A 63 6.58 -0.78 12.85
N ASN A 64 5.76 -1.74 13.26
CA ASN A 64 4.32 -1.68 13.03
C ASN A 64 3.70 -0.57 13.88
N TRP A 65 2.96 0.34 13.25
CA TRP A 65 2.24 1.39 13.95
C TRP A 65 0.79 0.97 14.14
N ASP A 66 0.14 1.55 15.15
CA ASP A 66 -1.32 1.52 15.22
C ASP A 66 -1.86 2.57 14.24
N TYR A 67 -2.01 2.17 12.98
CA TYR A 67 -2.55 3.05 11.95
C TYR A 67 -3.99 3.45 12.27
N THR A 68 -4.75 2.57 12.94
CA THR A 68 -6.14 2.83 13.36
C THR A 68 -6.28 3.87 14.46
N GLY A 69 -5.24 4.09 15.27
CA GLY A 69 -5.21 5.17 16.24
C GLY A 69 -5.01 6.56 15.62
N LEU A 70 -4.58 6.65 14.36
CA LEU A 70 -4.20 7.92 13.72
C LEU A 70 -5.39 8.66 13.08
N VAL A 71 -6.41 7.93 12.64
CA VAL A 71 -7.62 8.42 11.95
C VAL A 71 -8.77 7.47 12.31
N ASP A 72 -10.04 7.85 12.17
CA ASP A 72 -11.20 6.96 12.41
C ASP A 72 -11.25 5.81 11.36
N LEU A 73 -10.43 4.78 11.56
CA LEU A 73 -10.16 3.67 10.65
C LEU A 73 -10.94 2.39 11.02
N SER A 74 -11.08 1.50 10.03
CA SER A 74 -11.49 0.11 10.25
C SER A 74 -10.33 -0.83 9.92
N SER A 75 -9.86 -1.60 10.90
CA SER A 75 -8.93 -2.71 10.69
C SER A 75 -9.70 -3.96 10.26
N VAL A 76 -9.29 -4.60 9.18
CA VAL A 76 -9.94 -5.77 8.62
C VAL A 76 -8.93 -6.89 8.38
N ARG A 77 -9.31 -8.12 8.73
CA ARG A 77 -8.54 -9.36 8.56
C ARG A 77 -9.26 -10.37 7.67
N HIS A 78 -10.57 -10.20 7.53
CA HIS A 78 -11.43 -11.16 6.83
C HIS A 78 -12.25 -10.48 5.74
N GLU A 79 -12.69 -11.28 4.77
CA GLU A 79 -13.46 -10.81 3.61
C GLU A 79 -14.73 -10.07 4.02
N GLU A 80 -15.47 -10.57 5.01
CA GLU A 80 -16.72 -9.97 5.45
C GLU A 80 -16.50 -8.59 6.09
N GLU A 81 -15.46 -8.44 6.92
CA GLU A 81 -15.08 -7.16 7.50
C GLU A 81 -14.68 -6.14 6.42
N LEU A 82 -13.97 -6.61 5.39
CA LEU A 82 -13.59 -5.77 4.25
C LEU A 82 -14.82 -5.32 3.46
N LYS A 83 -15.79 -6.21 3.22
CA LYS A 83 -17.06 -5.85 2.56
C LYS A 83 -17.81 -4.79 3.35
N GLU A 84 -17.99 -4.97 4.65
CA GLU A 84 -18.67 -4.02 5.53
C GLU A 84 -17.95 -2.65 5.58
N ALA A 85 -16.62 -2.65 5.63
CA ALA A 85 -15.82 -1.44 5.62
C ALA A 85 -15.96 -0.67 4.28
N ILE A 86 -15.99 -1.39 3.16
CA ILE A 86 -16.22 -0.81 1.83
C ILE A 86 -17.64 -0.25 1.73
N GLU A 87 -18.66 -0.98 2.19
CA GLU A 87 -20.06 -0.51 2.19
C GLU A 87 -20.22 0.76 3.03
N THR A 88 -19.59 0.80 4.21
CA THR A 88 -19.57 1.97 5.08
C THR A 88 -18.89 3.16 4.41
N ALA A 89 -17.74 2.92 3.77
CA ALA A 89 -17.01 3.95 3.04
C ALA A 89 -17.85 4.48 1.88
N VAL A 90 -18.46 3.61 1.07
CA VAL A 90 -19.24 3.97 -0.11
C VAL A 90 -20.57 4.63 0.24
N GLY A 91 -21.20 4.23 1.35
CA GLY A 91 -22.48 4.75 1.83
C GLY A 91 -22.33 5.90 2.84
N SER A 92 -22.42 5.57 4.12
CA SER A 92 -22.59 6.56 5.21
C SER A 92 -21.40 7.53 5.35
N LYS A 93 -20.18 7.09 5.02
CA LYS A 93 -18.96 7.91 5.10
C LYS A 93 -18.48 8.42 3.73
N GLN A 94 -19.35 8.54 2.73
CA GLN A 94 -18.96 8.97 1.38
C GLN A 94 -18.28 10.35 1.32
N ALA A 95 -18.67 11.27 2.20
CA ALA A 95 -18.09 12.61 2.29
C ALA A 95 -16.85 12.68 3.20
N CYS A 96 -16.47 11.58 3.84
CA CYS A 96 -15.39 11.51 4.82
C CYS A 96 -14.16 10.79 4.24
N LEU A 97 -13.00 11.10 4.82
CA LEU A 97 -11.81 10.27 4.69
C LEU A 97 -12.13 8.88 5.27
N CYS A 98 -12.05 7.85 4.42
CA CYS A 98 -12.24 6.47 4.83
C CYS A 98 -10.92 5.76 4.62
N PHE A 99 -10.46 5.07 5.65
CA PHE A 99 -9.24 4.31 5.51
C PHE A 99 -9.43 2.96 6.17
N ILE A 100 -9.04 1.95 5.40
CA ILE A 100 -9.30 0.54 5.66
C ILE A 100 -7.93 -0.12 5.73
N GLU A 101 -7.54 -0.52 6.93
CA GLU A 101 -6.31 -1.26 7.16
C GLU A 101 -6.58 -2.73 6.91
N VAL A 102 -6.05 -3.25 5.80
CA VAL A 102 -6.16 -4.65 5.42
C VAL A 102 -4.92 -5.37 5.93
N ILE A 103 -5.10 -6.21 6.94
CA ILE A 103 -4.02 -6.95 7.58
C ILE A 103 -3.86 -8.29 6.83
N VAL A 104 -2.73 -8.48 6.19
CA VAL A 104 -2.40 -9.70 5.44
C VAL A 104 -1.10 -10.31 5.93
N HIS A 105 -0.87 -11.59 5.58
CA HIS A 105 0.39 -12.24 5.91
C HIS A 105 1.54 -11.64 5.08
N LYS A 106 2.76 -11.60 5.65
CA LYS A 106 3.95 -11.05 4.97
C LYS A 106 4.19 -11.64 3.57
N ASP A 107 3.96 -12.94 3.46
CA ASP A 107 4.19 -13.72 2.23
C ASP A 107 2.93 -13.84 1.34
N ASP A 108 1.81 -13.23 1.74
CA ASP A 108 0.58 -13.21 0.95
C ASP A 108 0.68 -12.15 -0.16
N THR A 109 1.26 -12.57 -1.28
CA THR A 109 1.54 -11.72 -2.43
C THR A 109 1.03 -12.33 -3.72
N SER A 110 1.00 -11.53 -4.78
CA SER A 110 0.67 -12.04 -6.12
C SER A 110 1.79 -12.97 -6.63
N LYS A 111 1.44 -13.95 -7.46
CA LYS A 111 2.42 -14.93 -8.00
C LYS A 111 3.48 -14.28 -8.89
N GLU A 112 3.15 -13.14 -9.47
CA GLU A 112 4.00 -12.36 -10.35
C GLU A 112 5.11 -11.64 -9.59
N LEU A 113 4.90 -11.31 -8.31
CA LEU A 113 5.86 -10.55 -7.52
C LEU A 113 7.17 -11.34 -7.28
N PRO A 114 7.15 -12.60 -6.81
CA PRO A 114 8.38 -13.40 -6.67
C PRO A 114 9.10 -13.63 -8.02
N GLU A 115 8.33 -13.87 -9.09
CA GLU A 115 8.90 -14.08 -10.44
C GLU A 115 9.64 -12.84 -10.94
N TRP A 116 9.02 -11.67 -10.76
CA TRP A 116 9.63 -10.39 -11.11
C TRP A 116 10.80 -10.04 -10.20
N GLY A 117 10.66 -10.23 -8.88
CA GLY A 117 11.68 -9.94 -7.88
C GLY A 117 12.99 -10.69 -8.13
N SER A 118 12.89 -11.99 -8.45
CA SER A 118 14.05 -12.82 -8.82
C SER A 118 14.81 -12.28 -10.04
N ARG A 119 14.08 -11.81 -11.06
CA ARG A 119 14.69 -11.23 -12.28
C ARG A 119 15.37 -9.90 -11.98
N VAL A 120 14.77 -9.06 -11.14
CA VAL A 120 15.33 -7.76 -10.72
C VAL A 120 16.60 -7.95 -9.90
N CYS A 121 16.59 -8.89 -8.95
CA CYS A 121 17.76 -9.21 -8.14
C CYS A 121 18.93 -9.69 -9.00
N SER A 122 18.67 -10.63 -9.92
CA SER A 122 19.67 -11.17 -10.84
C SER A 122 20.30 -10.09 -11.73
N ALA A 123 19.48 -9.15 -12.23
CA ALA A 123 19.95 -8.06 -13.07
C ALA A 123 20.77 -7.03 -12.28
N SER A 124 20.41 -6.77 -11.02
CA SER A 124 21.04 -5.76 -10.16
C SER A 124 22.36 -6.25 -9.56
N SER A 125 22.48 -7.54 -9.28
CA SER A 125 23.64 -8.17 -8.65
C SER A 125 24.66 -8.74 -9.65
N ARG A 126 24.47 -8.52 -10.96
CA ARG A 126 25.38 -9.05 -11.99
C ARG A 126 26.79 -8.45 -11.83
N PRO A 127 27.86 -9.25 -12.01
CA PRO A 127 29.22 -8.73 -11.92
C PRO A 127 29.48 -7.66 -12.99
N PRO A 128 30.41 -6.71 -12.71
CA PRO A 128 30.85 -5.75 -13.72
C PRO A 128 31.34 -6.47 -14.98
N ASN A 129 31.06 -5.91 -16.15
CA ASN A 129 31.58 -6.47 -17.39
C ASN A 129 33.11 -6.30 -17.42
N PRO A 130 33.90 -7.38 -17.50
CA PRO A 130 35.35 -7.28 -17.66
C PRO A 130 35.65 -6.83 -19.09
N GLN A 131 35.59 -5.52 -19.33
CA GLN A 131 36.09 -4.88 -20.55
C GLN A 131 37.50 -4.34 -20.30
#